data_AF-A0A087UH34-F1
#
_entry.id   AF-A0A087UH34-F1
#
_cell.length_a   1.000
_cell.length_b   1.000
_cell.length_c   1.000
_cell.angle_alpha   90.00
_cell.angle_beta   90.00
_cell.angle_gamma   90.00
#
_symmetry.space_group_name_H-M   'P 1'
#
loop_
_entity.id
_entity.type
_entity.pdbx_description
1 polymer ?
#
loop_
_entity_poly.entity_id
_entity_poly.type
_entity_poly.pdbx_seq_one_letter_code
_entity_poly.pdbx_strand_id
1 'polypeptide(L)'
;MDSVLVQAADKGHWVLIDDANFCSPSVLDRLNALLEPNGFLTINEQGAIDGALRDIYPHENFRIILTMNPRNGEISRAMRNR
;
A
#
# COMPACT_ATOMS: atom_id res chain seq x y z
N MET A 1 1.41 -16.49 6.77
CA MET A 1 2.59 -15.62 6.64
C MET A 1 2.09 -14.30 6.10
N ASP A 2 2.35 -13.18 6.79
CA ASP A 2 1.87 -11.87 6.36
C ASP A 2 2.62 -11.40 5.11
N SER A 3 1.95 -10.61 4.25
CA SER A 3 2.57 -10.06 3.05
C SER A 3 3.71 -9.09 3.39
N VAL A 4 4.64 -8.91 2.47
CA VAL A 4 5.79 -8.00 2.64
C VAL A 4 5.32 -6.57 2.96
N LEU A 5 4.26 -6.11 2.31
CA LEU A 5 3.68 -4.79 2.55
C LEU A 5 3.15 -4.64 3.97
N VAL A 6 2.40 -5.64 4.47
CA VAL A 6 1.83 -5.62 5.83
C VAL A 6 2.94 -5.59 6.87
N GLN A 7 3.96 -6.44 6.71
CA GLN A 7 5.10 -6.45 7.63
C GLN A 7 5.87 -5.15 7.61
N ALA A 8 6.05 -4.55 6.42
CA ALA A 8 6.76 -3.28 6.31
C ALA A 8 5.97 -2.13 6.94
N ALA A 9 4.66 -2.07 6.72
CA ALA A 9 3.77 -1.08 7.32
C ALA A 9 3.78 -1.16 8.85
N ASP A 10 3.70 -2.37 9.41
CA ASP A 10 3.73 -2.62 10.85
C ASP A 10 5.08 -2.29 11.49
N LYS A 11 6.19 -2.62 10.82
CA LYS A 11 7.56 -2.46 11.35
C LYS A 11 8.26 -1.15 10.96
N GLY A 12 7.61 -0.29 10.17
CA GLY A 12 8.19 0.96 9.68
C GLY A 12 9.31 0.77 8.67
N HIS A 13 9.31 -0.33 7.92
CA HIS A 13 10.26 -0.56 6.84
C HIS A 13 9.88 0.22 5.59
N TRP A 14 10.83 0.38 4.67
CA TRP A 14 10.56 1.04 3.41
C TRP A 14 10.20 -0.01 2.36
N VAL A 15 9.25 0.33 1.50
CA VAL A 15 8.83 -0.50 0.36
C VAL A 15 9.10 0.24 -0.93
N LEU A 16 9.85 -0.40 -1.82
CA LEU A 16 10.01 0.02 -3.20
C LEU A 16 9.09 -0.82 -4.08
N ILE A 17 8.17 -0.17 -4.79
CA ILE A 17 7.38 -0.81 -5.84
C ILE A 17 7.96 -0.37 -7.17
N ASP A 18 8.60 -1.31 -7.85
CA ASP A 18 9.23 -1.06 -9.14
C ASP A 18 8.20 -1.14 -10.28
N ASP A 19 8.38 -0.32 -11.32
CA ASP A 19 7.53 -0.24 -12.50
C ASP A 19 6.01 -0.21 -12.20
N ALA A 20 5.58 0.73 -11.35
CA ALA A 20 4.19 0.84 -10.90
C ALA A 20 3.16 0.99 -12.05
N ASN A 21 3.60 1.35 -13.26
CA ASN A 21 2.77 1.41 -14.46
C ASN A 21 2.12 0.06 -14.82
N PHE A 22 2.77 -1.07 -14.50
CA PHE A 22 2.21 -2.39 -14.78
C PHE A 22 1.17 -2.84 -13.74
N CYS A 23 1.06 -2.11 -12.63
CA CYS A 23 0.08 -2.40 -11.61
C CYS A 23 -1.30 -1.91 -12.05
N SER A 24 -2.34 -2.68 -11.77
CA SER A 24 -3.72 -2.21 -11.95
C SER A 24 -3.93 -0.96 -11.08
N PRO A 25 -4.56 0.12 -11.60
CA PRO A 25 -4.88 1.31 -10.83
C PRO A 25 -5.60 0.99 -9.51
N SER A 26 -6.49 0.00 -9.52
CA SER A 26 -7.22 -0.45 -8.32
C SER A 26 -6.34 -0.99 -7.19
N VAL A 27 -5.18 -1.56 -7.52
CA VAL A 27 -4.21 -2.06 -6.52
C VAL A 27 -3.46 -0.88 -5.91
N LEU A 28 -3.00 0.05 -6.74
CA LEU A 28 -2.37 1.29 -6.28
C LEU A 28 -3.34 2.12 -5.42
N ASP A 29 -4.60 2.20 -5.82
CA ASP A 29 -5.62 2.94 -5.08
C ASP A 29 -5.85 2.38 -3.67
N ARG A 30 -5.68 1.07 -3.46
CA ARG A 30 -5.73 0.47 -2.11
C ARG A 30 -4.55 0.88 -1.24
N LEU A 31 -3.39 1.19 -1.84
CA LEU A 31 -2.24 1.69 -1.09
C LEU A 31 -2.47 3.11 -0.57
N ASN A 32 -3.39 3.88 -1.16
CA ASN A 32 -3.70 5.23 -0.66
C ASN A 32 -4.09 5.24 0.81
N ALA A 33 -4.76 4.18 1.29
CA ALA A 33 -5.11 4.06 2.70
C ALA A 33 -3.88 4.03 3.63
N LEU A 34 -2.70 3.64 3.14
CA LEU A 34 -1.44 3.71 3.87
C LEU A 34 -0.69 5.04 3.68
N LEU A 35 -1.12 5.87 2.73
CA LEU A 35 -0.50 7.15 2.38
C LEU A 35 -1.27 8.36 2.93
N GLU A 36 -2.56 8.19 3.25
CA GLU A 36 -3.38 9.20 3.91
C GLU A 36 -2.92 9.48 5.35
N PRO A 37 -2.98 10.73 5.82
CA PRO A 37 -2.85 11.03 7.24
C PRO A 37 -3.87 10.24 8.08
N ASN A 38 -3.38 9.49 9.07
CA ASN A 38 -4.20 8.59 9.90
C ASN A 38 -4.94 7.47 9.12
N GLY A 39 -4.51 7.18 7.90
CA GLY A 39 -5.04 6.07 7.13
C GLY A 39 -4.61 4.71 7.70
N PHE A 40 -5.38 3.67 7.40
CA PHE A 40 -5.10 2.30 7.81
C PHE A 40 -5.55 1.32 6.73
N LEU A 41 -4.96 0.11 6.73
CA LEU A 41 -5.30 -0.95 5.79
C LEU A 41 -5.98 -2.11 6.52
N THR A 42 -7.21 -2.44 6.11
CA THR A 42 -7.94 -3.61 6.61
C THR A 42 -7.55 -4.87 5.83
N ILE A 43 -7.13 -5.92 6.55
CA ILE A 43 -6.73 -7.21 5.98
C ILE A 43 -7.92 -8.16 5.97
N ASN A 44 -8.52 -8.33 4.79
CA ASN A 44 -9.66 -9.24 4.58
C ASN A 44 -9.24 -10.68 4.27
N GLU A 45 -7.98 -10.90 3.91
CA GLU A 45 -7.47 -12.19 3.38
C GLU A 45 -7.20 -13.24 4.48
N GLN A 46 -7.13 -12.84 5.74
CA GLN A 46 -6.90 -13.75 6.86
C GLN A 46 -8.18 -14.39 7.41
N GLY A 47 -9.36 -14.02 6.87
CA GLY A 47 -10.63 -14.30 7.53
C GLY A 47 -10.76 -13.49 8.82
N ALA A 48 -11.96 -13.46 9.41
CA ALA A 48 -12.15 -12.81 10.69
C ALA A 48 -11.52 -13.67 11.79
N ILE A 49 -10.49 -13.16 12.45
CA ILE A 49 -9.96 -13.78 13.68
C ILE A 49 -10.88 -13.27 14.80
N ASP A 50 -11.60 -14.18 15.45
CA ASP A 50 -12.61 -13.86 16.49
C ASP A 50 -13.72 -12.89 16.03
N GLY A 51 -14.05 -12.87 14.74
CA GLY A 51 -15.10 -12.01 14.18
C GLY A 51 -14.65 -10.56 13.90
N ALA A 52 -13.39 -10.22 14.19
CA ALA A 52 -12.80 -8.91 13.88
C ALA A 52 -11.90 -8.98 12.65
N LEU A 53 -12.01 -7.96 11.78
CA LEU A 53 -11.03 -7.71 10.73
C LEU A 53 -9.79 -7.08 11.35
N ARG A 54 -8.60 -7.44 10.84
CA ARG A 54 -7.33 -6.87 11.30
C ARG A 54 -7.03 -5.59 10.54
N ASP A 55 -6.95 -4.48 11.26
CA ASP A 55 -6.49 -3.21 10.72
C ASP A 55 -4.99 -3.01 10.96
N ILE A 56 -4.29 -2.51 9.95
CA ILE A 56 -2.88 -2.15 9.99
C ILE A 56 -2.77 -0.63 9.90
N TYR A 57 -2.27 -0.03 10.98
CA TYR A 57 -1.91 1.38 11.00
C TYR A 57 -0.43 1.50 10.60
N PRO A 58 -0.08 2.26 9.57
CA PRO A 58 1.29 2.39 9.12
C PRO A 58 2.14 3.06 10.21
N HIS A 59 3.26 2.44 10.55
CA HIS A 59 4.24 3.00 11.47
C HIS A 59 4.76 4.36 10.95
N GLU A 60 5.05 5.30 11.86
CA GLU A 60 5.56 6.64 11.53
C GLU A 60 6.81 6.69 10.61
N ASN A 61 7.62 5.62 10.58
CA ASN A 61 8.82 5.49 9.75
C ASN A 61 8.58 4.76 8.43
N PHE A 62 7.39 4.20 8.24
CA PHE A 62 6.99 3.51 7.02
C PHE A 62 7.01 4.47 5.83
N ARG A 63 7.61 4.04 4.71
CA ARG A 63 7.66 4.81 3.47
C ARG A 63 7.39 3.89 2.29
N ILE A 64 6.61 4.38 1.34
CA ILE A 64 6.43 3.75 0.03
C ILE A 64 7.11 4.62 -1.02
N ILE A 65 7.92 3.99 -1.86
CA ILE A 65 8.54 4.61 -3.02
C ILE A 65 8.03 3.87 -4.25
N LEU A 66 7.50 4.61 -5.22
CA LEU A 66 7.03 4.08 -6.49
C LEU A 66 7.98 4.54 -7.58
N THR A 67 8.52 3.60 -8.37
CA THR A 67 9.17 3.95 -9.64
C THR A 67 8.18 3.77 -10.78
N MET A 68 8.43 4.48 -11.88
CA MET A 68 7.63 4.35 -13.09
C MET A 68 8.48 4.65 -14.31
N ASN A 69 8.15 4.00 -15.43
CA ASN A 69 8.70 4.29 -16.73
C ASN A 69 7.61 4.92 -17.61
N PRO A 70 7.76 6.17 -18.08
CA PRO A 70 6.77 6.85 -18.91
C PRO A 70 6.43 6.11 -20.22
N ARG A 71 7.30 5.21 -20.69
CA ARG A 71 7.05 4.40 -21.90
C ARG A 71 6.01 3.30 -21.68
N ASN A 72 5.74 2.92 -20.43
CA ASN A 72 4.87 1.80 -20.07
C ASN A 72 3.45 2.26 -19.68
N GLY A 73 3.11 3.52 -19.94
CA GLY A 73 1.83 4.14 -19.59
C GLY A 73 1.94 5.07 -18.39
N GLU A 74 0.80 5.47 -17.84
CA GLU A 74 0.71 6.43 -16.75
C GLU A 74 0.05 5.81 -15.51
N ILE A 75 0.50 6.19 -14.32
CA ILE A 75 -0.25 5.89 -13.08
C ILE A 75 -1.43 6.86 -12.91
N SER A 76 -2.45 6.53 -12.10
CA SER A 76 -3.62 7.40 -11.95
C SER A 76 -3.25 8.80 -11.43
N ARG A 77 -4.00 9.83 -11.85
CA ARG A 77 -3.79 11.22 -11.35
C ARG A 77 -3.89 11.30 -9.83
N ALA A 78 -4.76 10.49 -9.22
CA ALA A 78 -4.92 10.41 -7.77
C ALA A 78 -3.62 9.98 -7.09
N MET A 79 -2.90 8.99 -7.65
CA MET A 79 -1.60 8.54 -7.13
C MET A 79 -0.48 9.55 -7.38
N ARG A 80 -0.57 10.37 -8.44
CA ARG A 80 0.46 11.40 -8.76
C ARG A 80 0.37 12.65 -7.90
N ASN A 81 -0.83 12.99 -7.44
CA ASN A 81 -1.11 14.28 -6.79
C ASN A 81 -1.22 14.16 -5.26
N ARG A 82 -0.72 13.05 -4.70
CA ARG A 82 -0.75 12.76 -3.26
C ARG A 82 0.62 12.99 -2.64
#